data_AF-A0A950U3Z9-F1
#
_entry.id   AF-A0A950U3Z9-F1
#
_cell.length_a   1.000
_cell.length_b   1.000
_cell.length_c   1.000
_cell.angle_alpha   90.00
_cell.angle_beta   90.00
_cell.angle_gamma   90.00
#
_symmetry.space_group_name_H-M   'P 1'
#
loop_
_entity.id
_entity.type
_entity.pdbx_description
1 polymer ?
#
loop_
_entity_poly.entity_id
_entity_poly.type
_entity_poly.pdbx_seq_one_letter_code
_entity_poly.pdbx_strand_id
1 'polypeptide(L)'
;MQLVPRSPSDVAALTELLGRPPRADFDVVVRDADGRPVVIRNAPLFDDGTPMPTRYWLVDPELVLAVSRLESEGGVRAAEAAVDPTELARTHARYAAERDGHL
;
A
#
# COMPACT_ATOMS: atom_id res chain seq x y z
N MET A 1 -14.23 3.45 -2.78
CA MET A 1 -12.95 3.95 -3.34
C MET A 1 -12.88 3.49 -4.78
N GLN A 2 -13.02 4.41 -5.73
CA GLN A 2 -13.02 4.06 -7.15
C GLN A 2 -11.56 3.84 -7.56
N LEU A 3 -11.21 2.60 -7.92
CA LEU A 3 -9.87 2.28 -8.44
C LEU A 3 -9.73 3.00 -9.78
N VAL A 4 -8.82 3.96 -9.86
CA VAL A 4 -8.45 4.60 -11.12
C VAL A 4 -7.28 3.80 -11.69
N PRO A 5 -7.40 3.24 -12.91
CA PRO A 5 -6.31 2.51 -13.54
C PRO A 5 -5.04 3.36 -13.58
N ARG A 6 -3.88 2.76 -13.28
CA ARG A 6 -2.61 3.47 -13.36
C ARG A 6 -2.39 4.03 -14.78
N SER A 7 -1.90 5.25 -14.86
CA SER A 7 -1.46 5.87 -16.11
C SER A 7 0.04 5.64 -16.35
N PRO A 8 0.56 5.86 -17.56
CA PRO A 8 2.01 5.87 -17.80
C PRO A 8 2.77 6.86 -16.92
N SER A 9 2.16 8.00 -16.57
CA SER A 9 2.79 8.98 -15.67
C SER A 9 2.90 8.45 -14.24
N ASP A 10 1.98 7.59 -13.79
CA ASP A 10 2.07 6.96 -12.47
C ASP A 10 3.26 5.99 -12.39
N VAL A 11 3.59 5.31 -13.49
CA VAL A 11 4.76 4.42 -13.55
C VAL A 11 6.06 5.21 -13.43
N ALA A 12 6.15 6.34 -14.12
CA ALA A 12 7.32 7.23 -14.04
C ALA A 12 7.48 7.79 -12.61
N ALA A 13 6.39 8.33 -12.04
CA ALA A 13 6.38 8.85 -10.68
C ALA A 13 6.77 7.77 -9.66
N LEU A 14 6.17 6.59 -9.74
CA LEU A 14 6.49 5.50 -8.81
C LEU A 14 7.94 5.00 -8.99
N THR A 15 8.46 4.97 -10.21
CA THR A 15 9.86 4.60 -10.46
C THR A 15 10.83 5.57 -9.78
N GLU A 16 10.53 6.87 -9.82
CA GLU A 16 11.30 7.90 -9.10
C GLU A 16 11.22 7.69 -7.58
N LEU A 17 10.02 7.51 -7.04
CA LEU A 17 9.78 7.28 -5.61
C LEU A 17 10.49 6.02 -5.07
N LEU A 18 10.49 4.93 -5.84
CA LEU A 18 11.11 3.67 -5.44
C LEU A 18 12.62 3.60 -5.75
N GLY A 19 13.14 4.51 -6.57
CA GLY A 19 14.51 4.46 -7.12
C GLY A 19 14.75 3.27 -8.06
N ARG A 20 13.68 2.57 -8.48
CA ARG A 20 13.70 1.43 -9.40
C ARG A 20 12.33 1.22 -10.04
N PRO A 21 12.24 0.57 -11.20
CA PRO A 21 10.95 0.19 -11.77
C PRO A 21 10.14 -0.71 -10.83
N PRO A 22 8.81 -0.56 -10.76
CA PRO A 22 7.93 -1.50 -10.06
C PRO A 22 8.13 -2.92 -10.60
N ARG A 23 8.14 -3.91 -9.70
CA ARG A 23 8.30 -5.35 -10.03
C ARG A 23 6.97 -6.12 -10.05
N ALA A 24 5.87 -5.38 -10.05
CA ALA A 24 4.51 -5.90 -10.03
C ALA A 24 3.60 -4.84 -10.64
N ASP A 25 2.46 -5.27 -11.19
CA ASP A 25 1.38 -4.34 -11.52
C ASP A 25 0.83 -3.66 -10.26
N PHE A 26 0.22 -2.49 -10.40
CA PHE A 26 -0.30 -1.74 -9.26
C PHE A 26 -1.41 -0.77 -9.64
N ASP A 27 -2.27 -0.47 -8.66
CA ASP A 27 -3.23 0.63 -8.70
C ASP A 27 -2.79 1.77 -7.77
N VAL A 28 -3.06 3.02 -8.16
CA VAL A 28 -2.95 4.16 -7.25
C VAL A 28 -4.26 4.29 -6.49
N VAL A 29 -4.22 4.12 -5.17
CA VAL A 29 -5.43 4.11 -4.31
C VAL A 29 -5.61 5.41 -3.52
N VAL A 30 -4.52 6.17 -3.32
CA VAL A 30 -4.56 7.53 -2.74
C VAL A 30 -3.64 8.43 -3.56
N ARG A 31 -4.13 9.63 -3.86
CA ARG A 31 -3.35 10.71 -4.49
C ARG A 31 -3.33 11.94 -3.60
N ASP A 32 -2.29 12.74 -3.73
CA ASP A 32 -2.22 14.07 -3.10
C ASP A 32 -3.03 15.11 -3.90
N ALA A 33 -2.98 16.37 -3.46
CA ALA A 33 -3.67 17.49 -4.11
C ALA A 33 -3.16 17.79 -5.52
N ASP A 34 -1.91 17.44 -5.83
CA ASP A 34 -1.29 17.60 -7.15
C ASP A 34 -1.52 16.38 -8.05
N GLY A 35 -2.21 15.35 -7.55
CA GLY A 35 -2.49 14.11 -8.25
C GLY A 35 -1.36 13.09 -8.22
N ARG A 36 -0.29 13.30 -7.44
CA ARG A 36 0.82 12.36 -7.31
C ARG A 36 0.42 11.14 -6.47
N PRO A 37 0.95 9.94 -6.78
CA PRO A 37 0.66 8.73 -6.00
C PRO A 37 1.15 8.85 -4.56
N VAL A 38 0.26 8.60 -3.59
CA VAL A 38 0.59 8.57 -2.15
C VAL A 38 0.55 7.15 -1.62
N VAL A 39 -0.50 6.40 -1.93
CA VAL A 39 -0.63 4.98 -1.57
C VAL A 39 -0.92 4.19 -2.84
N ILE A 40 -0.18 3.10 -3.02
CA ILE A 40 -0.41 2.13 -4.09
C ILE A 40 -0.94 0.81 -3.53
N ARG A 41 -1.67 0.07 -4.35
CA ARG A 41 -2.02 -1.33 -4.13
C ARG A 41 -1.34 -2.18 -5.20
N ASN A 42 -0.33 -2.94 -4.79
CA ASN A 42 0.36 -3.89 -5.67
C ASN A 42 -0.52 -5.11 -5.99
N ALA A 43 -0.23 -5.68 -7.16
CA ALA A 43 -0.61 -7.02 -7.51
C ALA A 43 -0.15 -8.02 -6.43
N PRO A 44 -0.87 -9.15 -6.28
CA PRO A 44 -0.58 -10.16 -5.27
C PRO A 44 0.74 -10.90 -5.50
N LEU A 45 1.26 -10.87 -6.73
CA LEU A 45 2.51 -11.51 -7.15
C LEU A 45 3.42 -10.47 -7.78
N PHE A 46 4.72 -10.64 -7.60
CA PHE A 46 5.74 -10.01 -8.44
C PHE A 46 5.71 -10.62 -9.85
N ASP A 47 6.38 -9.95 -10.80
CA ASP A 47 6.49 -10.40 -12.19
C ASP A 47 7.18 -11.78 -12.33
N ASP A 48 7.98 -12.19 -11.33
CA ASP A 48 8.62 -13.50 -11.24
C ASP A 48 7.74 -14.58 -10.55
N GLY A 49 6.50 -14.24 -10.19
CA GLY A 49 5.57 -15.12 -9.50
C GLY A 49 5.77 -15.20 -7.98
N THR A 50 6.76 -14.50 -7.41
CA THR A 50 6.98 -14.46 -5.96
C THR A 50 5.78 -13.77 -5.27
N PRO A 51 5.23 -14.32 -4.17
CA PRO A 51 4.13 -13.69 -3.45
C PRO A 51 4.51 -12.35 -2.82
N MET A 52 3.66 -11.34 -3.00
CA MET A 52 3.82 -10.03 -2.37
C MET A 52 3.46 -10.12 -0.88
N PRO A 53 4.37 -9.78 0.06
CA PRO A 53 4.11 -9.91 1.49
C PRO A 53 3.02 -8.93 1.96
N THR A 54 3.03 -7.70 1.44
CA THR A 54 2.04 -6.66 1.72
C THR A 54 1.65 -5.93 0.43
N ARG A 55 0.35 -5.76 0.17
CA ARG A 55 -0.15 -5.18 -1.08
C ARG A 55 -0.19 -3.66 -1.04
N TYR A 56 -0.45 -3.05 0.11
CA TYR A 56 -0.62 -1.60 0.24
C TYR A 56 0.68 -0.94 0.70
N TRP A 57 1.24 -0.05 -0.11
CA TRP A 57 2.48 0.66 0.20
C TRP A 57 2.23 2.17 0.23
N LEU A 58 2.69 2.84 1.29
CA LEU A 58 2.82 4.30 1.36
C LEU A 58 4.12 4.68 0.65
N VAL A 59 4.03 5.46 -0.43
CA VAL A 59 5.16 5.77 -1.32
C VAL A 59 5.57 7.24 -1.30
N ASP A 60 4.74 8.12 -0.74
CA ASP A 60 5.10 9.52 -0.55
C ASP A 60 6.17 9.67 0.56
N PRO A 61 7.34 10.25 0.27
CA PRO A 61 8.48 10.26 1.19
C PRO A 61 8.24 11.14 2.42
N GLU A 62 7.47 12.22 2.29
CA GLU A 62 7.17 13.11 3.43
C GLU A 62 6.20 12.42 4.39
N LEU A 63 5.19 11.75 3.87
CA LEU A 63 4.24 10.98 4.66
C LEU A 63 4.88 9.72 5.25
N VAL A 64 5.79 9.04 4.55
CA VAL A 64 6.58 7.95 5.14
C VAL A 64 7.34 8.45 6.35
N LEU A 65 8.00 9.60 6.28
CA LEU A 65 8.71 10.19 7.41
C LEU A 65 7.77 10.58 8.55
N ALA A 66 6.63 11.19 8.24
CA ALA A 66 5.63 11.58 9.23
C ALA A 66 5.04 10.36 9.95
N VAL A 67 4.65 9.33 9.20
CA VAL A 67 4.13 8.07 9.75
C VAL A 67 5.21 7.38 10.57
N SER A 68 6.46 7.32 10.12
CA SER A 68 7.56 6.73 10.88
C SER A 68 7.75 7.38 12.26
N ARG A 69 7.58 8.71 12.36
CA ARG A 69 7.60 9.41 13.65
C ARG A 69 6.44 8.98 14.54
N LEU A 70 5.21 8.95 14.01
CA LEU A 70 4.04 8.48 14.74
C LEU A 70 4.21 7.04 15.23
N GLU A 71 4.74 6.16 14.38
CA GLU A 71 5.03 4.76 14.74
C GLU A 71 6.04 4.67 15.88
N SER A 72 7.11 5.48 15.83
CA SER A 72 8.15 5.51 16.87
C SER A 72 7.62 5.95 18.24
N GLU A 73 6.54 6.74 18.25
CA GLU A 73 5.85 7.20 19.47
C GLU A 73 4.78 6.19 19.95
N GLY A 74 4.68 5.01 19.32
CA GLY A 74 3.71 3.98 19.66
C GLY A 74 2.38 4.09 18.91
N GLY A 75 2.34 4.86 17.83
CA GLY A 75 1.14 5.11 17.02
C GLY A 75 0.48 3.84 16.49
N VAL A 76 1.25 2.80 16.14
CA VAL A 76 0.70 1.50 15.72
C VAL A 76 -0.17 0.89 16.82
N ARG A 77 0.36 0.81 18.06
CA ARG A 77 -0.39 0.27 19.20
C ARG A 77 -1.63 1.09 19.50
N ALA A 78 -1.54 2.42 19.39
CA ALA A 78 -2.67 3.31 19.59
C ALA A 78 -3.75 3.10 18.50
N ALA A 79 -3.34 2.96 17.24
CA ALA A 79 -4.25 2.71 16.12
C ALA A 79 -4.93 1.34 16.24
N GLU A 80 -4.19 0.29 16.58
CA GLU A 80 -4.75 -1.05 16.83
C GLU A 80 -5.77 -1.03 17.97
N ALA A 81 -5.48 -0.34 19.07
CA ALA A 81 -6.38 -0.21 20.22
C ALA A 81 -7.64 0.62 19.92
N ALA A 82 -7.62 1.47 18.89
CA ALA A 82 -8.75 2.30 18.49
C ALA A 82 -9.72 1.58 17.55
N VAL A 83 -9.36 0.41 17.02
CA VAL A 83 -10.19 -0.38 16.12
C VAL A 83 -10.88 -1.50 16.89
N ASP A 84 -12.12 -1.83 16.52
CA ASP A 84 -12.82 -2.98 17.09
C ASP A 84 -12.05 -4.29 16.82
N PRO A 85 -11.71 -5.10 17.85
CA PRO A 85 -10.92 -6.31 17.65
C PRO A 85 -11.56 -7.35 16.73
N THR A 86 -12.90 -7.41 16.69
CA THR A 86 -13.62 -8.34 15.82
C THR A 86 -13.52 -7.91 14.36
N GLU A 87 -13.71 -6.62 14.08
CA GLU A 87 -13.54 -6.06 12.74
C GLU A 87 -12.09 -6.12 12.27
N LEU A 88 -11.12 -5.93 13.17
CA LEU A 88 -9.70 -6.10 12.85
C LEU A 88 -9.41 -7.55 12.41
N ALA A 89 -9.85 -8.54 13.19
CA ALA A 89 -9.68 -9.95 12.86
C ALA A 89 -10.36 -10.33 11.53
N ARG A 90 -11.60 -9.85 11.29
CA ARG A 90 -12.31 -10.05 10.01
C ARG A 90 -11.56 -9.43 8.84
N THR A 91 -11.00 -8.23 9.03
CA THR A 91 -10.22 -7.54 8.00
C THR A 91 -8.95 -8.30 7.68
N HIS A 92 -8.22 -8.80 8.68
CA HIS A 92 -7.05 -9.66 8.45
C HIS A 92 -7.41 -10.95 7.70
N ALA A 93 -8.50 -11.62 8.06
CA ALA A 93 -8.94 -12.83 7.38
C ALA A 93 -9.30 -12.57 5.91
N ARG A 94 -10.05 -11.50 5.63
CA ARG A 94 -10.38 -11.08 4.27
C ARG A 94 -9.13 -10.74 3.47
N TYR A 95 -8.20 -9.98 4.06
CA TYR A 95 -6.96 -9.61 3.41
C TYR A 95 -6.07 -10.83 3.10
N ALA A 96 -5.98 -11.79 4.02
CA ALA A 96 -5.26 -13.03 3.80
C ALA A 96 -5.88 -13.84 2.65
N ALA A 97 -7.21 -14.01 2.63
CA ALA A 97 -7.90 -14.69 1.54
C ALA A 97 -7.72 -13.99 0.18
N GLU A 98 -7.80 -12.65 0.15
CA GLU A 98 -7.55 -11.86 -1.07
C GLU A 98 -6.09 -11.96 -1.56
N ARG A 99 -5.12 -12.14 -0.66
CA ARG A 99 -3.71 -12.32 -1.01
C ARG A 99 -3.44 -13.74 -1.50
N ASP A 100 -3.95 -14.73 -0.76
CA ASP A 100 -3.64 -16.15 -0.95
C ASP A 100 -4.44 -16.78 -2.09
N GLY A 101 -5.56 -16.18 -2.52
CA GLY A 101 -6.36 -16.61 -3.67
C GLY A 101 -5.66 -16.49 -5.04
N HIS A 102 -4.39 -16.10 -5.05
CA HIS A 102 -3.55 -15.94 -6.23
C HIS A 102 -2.32 -16.87 -6.23
N LEU A 103 -2.22 -17.76 -5.23
CA LEU A 103 -1.24 -18.84 -5.12
C LEU A 103 -1.84 -20.16 -5.63
#